data_AF-A0A821N2D4-F1
#
_entry.id   AF-A0A821N2D4-F1
#
_cell.length_a   1.000
_cell.length_b   1.000
_cell.length_c   1.000
_cell.angle_alpha   90.00
_cell.angle_beta   90.00
_cell.angle_gamma   90.00
#
_symmetry.space_group_name_H-M   'P 1'
#
loop_
_entity.id
_entity.type
_entity.pdbx_description
1 polymer ?
#
loop_
_entity_poly.entity_id
_entity_poly.type
_entity_poly.pdbx_seq_one_letter_code
_entity_poly.pdbx_strand_id
1 'polypeptide(L)' 'SHIRMKISQSGMKKVAGCSWTVVNGKVFKFCVHDRSHTFSTDIYAELDRLKNELL' A
#
# COMPACT_ATOMS: atom_id res chain seq x y z
N SER A 1 -21.08 6.59 7.06
CA SER A 1 -21.96 6.03 6.00
C SER A 1 -22.36 4.60 6.34
N HIS A 2 -23.65 4.37 6.57
CA HIS A 2 -24.24 3.10 7.02
C HIS A 2 -23.89 1.89 6.12
N ILE A 3 -23.68 2.13 4.81
CA ILE A 3 -23.27 1.11 3.83
C ILE A 3 -21.88 0.52 4.12
N ARG A 4 -20.88 1.35 4.45
CA ARG A 4 -19.51 0.86 4.73
C ARG A 4 -19.46 -0.08 5.95
N MET A 5 -20.30 0.21 6.94
CA MET A 5 -20.39 -0.58 8.18
C MET A 5 -21.08 -1.92 7.94
N LYS A 6 -22.18 -1.95 7.16
CA LYS A 6 -22.81 -3.22 6.73
C LYS A 6 -21.85 -4.12 5.95
N ILE A 7 -21.04 -3.54 5.06
CA ILE A 7 -20.04 -4.28 4.27
C ILE A 7 -18.92 -4.83 5.17
N SER A 8 -18.46 -4.09 6.18
CA SER A 8 -17.43 -4.64 7.09
C SER A 8 -17.98 -5.73 8.00
N GLN A 9 -19.23 -5.60 8.45
CA GLN A 9 -19.91 -6.59 9.30
C GLN A 9 -20.24 -7.89 8.54
N SER A 10 -20.46 -7.83 7.22
CA SER A 10 -20.65 -9.02 6.38
C SER A 10 -19.35 -9.77 6.09
N GLY A 11 -18.22 -9.35 6.64
CA GLY A 11 -16.91 -9.95 6.42
C GLY A 11 -16.28 -9.60 5.07
N MET A 12 -16.94 -8.79 4.24
CA MET A 12 -16.39 -8.33 2.96
C MET A 12 -15.26 -7.33 3.21
N LYS A 13 -14.03 -7.72 2.86
CA LYS A 13 -12.85 -6.86 2.91
C LYS A 13 -12.48 -6.40 1.52
N LYS A 14 -12.18 -5.11 1.37
CA LYS A 14 -11.53 -4.62 0.14
C LYS A 14 -10.13 -5.24 0.06
N VAL A 15 -9.78 -5.75 -1.11
CA VAL A 15 -8.41 -6.14 -1.40
C VAL A 15 -7.56 -4.86 -1.39
N ALA A 16 -6.47 -4.86 -0.63
CA ALA A 16 -5.54 -3.74 -0.63
C ALA A 16 -4.95 -3.58 -2.04
N GLY A 17 -4.73 -2.34 -2.47
CA GLY A 17 -3.96 -2.09 -3.68
C GLY A 17 -2.58 -2.73 -3.55
N CYS A 18 -2.11 -3.40 -4.59
CA CYS A 18 -0.78 -4.01 -4.60
C CYS A 18 -0.09 -3.62 -5.90
N SER A 19 1.10 -3.04 -5.77
CA SER A 19 2.03 -2.81 -6.87
C SER A 19 3.19 -3.78 -6.75
N TRP A 20 3.86 -4.09 -7.85
CA TRP A 20 5.12 -4.82 -7.80
C TRP A 20 6.12 -4.25 -8.80
N THR A 21 7.39 -4.43 -8.51
CA THR A 21 8.50 -4.10 -9.41
C THR A 21 9.53 -5.22 -9.41
N VAL A 22 10.36 -5.27 -10.44
CA VAL A 22 11.42 -6.27 -10.58
C VAL A 22 12.76 -5.56 -10.63
N VAL A 23 13.65 -5.88 -9.70
CA VAL A 23 15.01 -5.34 -9.65
C VAL A 23 15.97 -6.51 -9.57
N ASN A 24 16.91 -6.60 -10.52
CA ASN A 24 17.91 -7.68 -10.60
C ASN A 24 17.28 -9.09 -10.56
N GLY A 25 16.15 -9.28 -11.27
CA GLY A 25 15.43 -10.56 -11.31
C GLY A 25 14.62 -10.88 -10.03
N LYS A 26 14.67 -10.03 -9.00
CA LYS A 26 13.88 -10.19 -7.78
C LYS A 26 12.61 -9.36 -7.84
N VAL A 27 11.47 -9.98 -7.54
CA VAL A 27 10.17 -9.31 -7.43
C VAL A 27 10.03 -8.67 -6.05
N PHE A 28 9.72 -7.38 -6.02
CA PHE A 28 9.38 -6.62 -4.82
C PHE A 28 7.92 -6.22 -4.91
N LYS A 29 7.12 -6.63 -3.92
CA LYS A 29 5.69 -6.33 -3.83
C LYS A 29 5.47 -5.25 -2.78
N PHE A 30 4.59 -4.30 -3.10
CA PHE A 30 4.21 -3.19 -2.24
C PHE A 30 2.70 -3.21 -2.10
N CYS A 31 2.22 -3.67 -0.95
CA CYS A 31 0.81 -3.61 -0.61
C CYS A 31 0.52 -2.28 0.08
N VAL A 32 -0.58 -1.62 -0.30
CA VAL A 32 -1.05 -0.39 0.34
C VAL A 32 -1.28 -0.67 1.83
N HIS A 33 -0.76 0.23 2.68
CA HIS A 33 -0.75 0.10 4.14
C HIS A 33 0.10 -1.04 4.70
N ASP A 34 0.92 -1.71 3.90
CA ASP A 34 1.88 -2.66 4.43
C ASP A 34 2.99 -1.94 5.19
N ARG A 35 3.03 -2.17 6.50
CA ARG A 35 4.04 -1.63 7.43
C ARG A 35 4.86 -2.76 8.07
N SER A 36 4.74 -3.99 7.57
CA SER A 36 5.47 -5.15 8.11
C SER A 36 6.96 -5.13 7.78
N HIS A 37 7.35 -4.39 6.75
CA HIS A 37 8.74 -4.23 6.35
C HIS A 37 9.49 -3.31 7.31
N THR A 38 10.70 -3.71 7.72
CA THR A 38 11.57 -2.94 8.64
C THR A 38 11.89 -1.54 8.12
N PHE A 39 11.98 -1.39 6.79
CA PHE A 39 12.22 -0.12 6.12
C PHE A 39 10.93 0.60 5.67
N SER A 40 9.77 0.21 6.19
CA SER A 40 8.49 0.78 5.76
C SER A 40 8.44 2.31 5.94
N THR A 41 9.00 2.84 7.03
CA THR A 41 9.10 4.29 7.25
C THR A 41 9.83 5.00 6.10
N ASP A 42 11.02 4.51 5.74
CA ASP A 42 11.86 5.12 4.71
C ASP A 42 11.22 5.01 3.31
N ILE A 43 10.60 3.86 3.00
CA ILE A 43 9.87 3.65 1.75
C ILE A 43 8.75 4.69 1.59
N TYR A 44 7.95 4.91 2.63
CA TYR A 44 6.86 5.88 2.56
C TYR A 44 7.36 7.33 2.52
N ALA A 45 8.47 7.65 3.20
CA ALA A 45 9.09 8.97 3.10
C ALA A 45 9.57 9.27 1.67
N GLU A 46 10.16 8.27 0.99
CA GLU A 46 10.59 8.41 -0.40
C GLU A 46 9.39 8.55 -1.36
N LEU A 47 8.31 7.79 -1.14
CA LEU A 47 7.08 7.96 -1.91
C LEU A 47 6.48 9.36 -1.77
N ASP A 48 6.49 9.92 -0.55
CA ASP A 48 6.02 11.29 -0.32
C ASP A 48 6.94 12.33 -0.99
N ARG A 49 8.26 12.13 -0.95
CA ARG A 49 9.22 12.97 -1.69
C ARG A 49 8.91 12.97 -3.19
N LEU A 50 8.79 11.79 -3.80
CA LEU A 50 8.49 11.64 -5.23
C LEU A 50 7.14 12.28 -5.62
N LYS A 51 6.13 12.13 -4.77
CA LYS A 51 4.82 12.76 -4.97
C LYS A 51 4.92 14.28 -5.00
N ASN A 52 5.76 14.85 -4.14
CA ASN A 52 5.98 16.29 -4.08
C ASN A 52 6.83 16.83 -5.25
N GLU A 53 7.65 16.00 -5.91
CA GLU A 53 8.42 16.40 -7.10
C GLU A 53 7.58 16.41 -8.40
N LEU A 54 6.44 15.73 -8.40
CA LEU A 54 5.50 15.68 -9.51
C LEU A 54 4.41 16.77 -9.45
N LEU A 55 4.41 17.59 -8.40
CA LEU A 55 3.52 18.74 -8.18
C LEU A 55 4.27 20.05 -8.45
#